data_AF-I3ZYZ6-F1
#
_entry.id   AF-I3ZYZ6-F1
#
_cell.length_a   1.000
_cell.length_b   1.000
_cell.length_c   1.000
_cell.angle_alpha   90.00
_cell.angle_beta   90.00
_cell.angle_gamma   90.00
#
_symmetry.space_group_name_H-M   'P 1'
#
loop_
_entity.id
_entity.type
_entity.pdbx_description
1 polymer ?
#
loop_
_entity_poly.entity_id
_entity_poly.type
_entity_poly.pdbx_seq_one_letter_code
_entity_poly.pdbx_strand_id
1 'polypeptide(L)' 'MLKYFKEYFGYTNDNILQVIILICSILFFIGLVYSVLKKPKNYYKEEAEMPLEEDSDEDKIKF' A
#
# COMPACT_ATOMS: atom_id res chain seq x y z
N MET A 1 -25.74 5.59 6.28
CA MET A 1 -24.33 5.08 6.29
C MET A 1 -23.52 5.67 7.43
N LEU A 2 -23.30 6.99 7.50
CA LEU A 2 -22.53 7.63 8.60
C LEU A 2 -23.09 7.36 10.02
N LYS A 3 -24.41 7.19 10.16
CA LYS A 3 -25.07 6.90 11.44
C LYS A 3 -24.59 5.58 12.07
N TYR A 4 -24.42 4.54 11.27
CA TYR A 4 -23.97 3.21 11.73
C TYR A 4 -22.47 3.18 12.06
N PHE A 5 -21.67 3.96 11.32
CA PHE A 5 -20.24 4.12 11.64
C PHE A 5 -20.05 4.78 13.00
N LYS A 6 -20.80 5.84 13.30
CA LYS A 6 -20.64 6.56 14.57
C LYS A 6 -21.06 5.74 15.80
N GLU A 7 -21.97 4.79 15.62
CA GLU A 7 -22.49 3.92 16.68
C GLU A 7 -21.53 2.76 17.01
N TYR A 8 -20.81 2.22 16.01
CA TYR A 8 -19.80 1.17 16.20
C TYR A 8 -18.42 1.70 16.59
N PHE A 9 -18.06 2.90 16.12
CA PHE A 9 -16.77 3.54 16.37
C PHE A 9 -16.84 4.62 17.46
N GLY A 10 -17.88 4.64 18.28
CA GLY A 10 -17.98 5.57 19.40
C GLY A 10 -17.01 5.20 20.52
N TYR A 11 -15.72 5.44 20.32
CA TYR A 11 -14.71 5.28 21.35
C TYR A 11 -14.60 6.58 22.16
N THR A 12 -14.56 6.43 23.47
CA THR A 12 -14.12 7.51 24.35
C THR A 12 -12.69 7.86 23.92
N ASN A 13 -12.52 8.98 23.19
CA ASN A 13 -11.28 9.51 22.57
C ASN A 13 -11.06 9.28 21.06
N ASP A 14 -12.11 9.15 20.24
CA ASP A 14 -12.03 9.03 18.76
C ASP A 14 -11.02 9.97 18.09
N ASN A 15 -10.99 11.24 18.50
CA ASN A 15 -10.06 12.23 17.93
C ASN A 15 -8.59 11.88 18.19
N ILE A 16 -8.27 11.32 19.36
CA ILE A 16 -6.89 10.95 19.71
C ILE A 16 -6.48 9.69 18.95
N LEU A 17 -7.36 8.69 18.88
CA LEU A 17 -7.11 7.47 18.11
C LEU A 17 -6.90 7.78 16.63
N GLN A 18 -7.70 8.68 16.05
CA GLN A 18 -7.56 9.12 14.67
C GLN A 18 -6.17 9.75 14.42
N VAL A 19 -5.70 10.62 15.32
CA VAL A 19 -4.37 11.24 15.21
C VAL A 19 -3.26 10.20 15.35
N ILE A 20 -3.38 9.25 16.27
CA ILE A 20 -2.41 8.16 16.43
C ILE A 20 -2.32 7.32 15.16
N ILE A 21 -3.47 6.91 14.59
CA ILE A 21 -3.53 6.13 13.35
C ILE A 21 -2.86 6.91 12.20
N LEU A 22 -3.12 8.21 12.09
CA LEU A 22 -2.49 9.06 11.08
C LEU A 22 -0.96 9.08 11.23
N ILE A 23 -0.45 9.27 12.45
CA ILE A 23 0.99 9.28 12.73
C ILE A 23 1.60 7.90 12.40
N CYS A 24 0.97 6.81 12.84
CA CYS A 24 1.42 5.45 12.53
C CYS A 24 1.46 5.19 11.03
N SER A 25 0.45 5.64 10.28
CA SER A 25 0.42 5.52 8.81
C SER A 25 1.57 6.28 8.17
N ILE A 26 1.84 7.52 8.61
CA ILE A 26 2.94 8.32 8.07
C ILE A 26 4.29 7.64 8.36
N LEU A 27 4.51 7.16 9.58
CA LEU A 27 5.74 6.44 9.95
C LEU A 27 5.92 5.16 9.14
N PHE A 28 4.83 4.42 8.89
CA PHE A 28 4.85 3.25 8.02
C PHE A 28 5.29 3.60 6.60
N PHE A 29 4.73 4.65 6.01
CA PHE A 29 5.12 5.10 4.67
C PHE A 29 6.57 5.58 4.61
N ILE A 30 7.04 6.34 5.61
CA ILE A 30 8.45 6.73 5.71
C ILE A 30 9.34 5.48 5.79
N GLY A 31 8.94 4.48 6.59
CA GLY A 31 9.63 3.20 6.70
C GLY A 31 9.72 2.45 5.38
N LEU A 32 8.62 2.40 4.61
CA LEU A 32 8.60 1.81 3.27
C LEU A 32 9.55 2.52 2.31
N VAL A 33 9.46 3.86 2.24
CA VAL A 33 10.32 4.66 1.35
C VAL A 33 11.79 4.47 1.75
N TYR A 34 12.10 4.53 3.04
CA TYR A 34 13.45 4.28 3.54
C TYR A 34 13.94 2.87 3.20
N SER A 35 13.08 1.85 3.31
CA SER A 35 13.41 0.46 2.96
C SER A 35 13.80 0.32 1.49
N VAL A 36 13.08 1.00 0.60
CA VAL A 36 13.37 1.02 -0.86
C VAL A 36 14.65 1.80 -1.14
N LEU A 37 14.82 2.99 -0.55
CA LEU A 37 16.01 3.84 -0.77
C LEU A 37 17.31 3.24 -0.20
N LYS A 38 17.21 2.44 0.86
CA LYS A 38 18.36 1.76 1.46
C LYS A 38 18.92 0.65 0.56
N LYS A 39 18.16 0.19 -0.44
CA LYS A 39 18.66 -0.81 -1.39
C LYS A 39 19.88 -0.27 -2.15
N PRO A 40 20.88 -1.12 -2.44
CA PRO A 40 22.06 -0.71 -3.19
C PRO A 40 21.67 -0.22 -4.58
N LYS A 41 22.54 0.59 -5.20
CA LYS A 41 22.33 1.03 -6.59
C LYS A 41 22.13 -0.20 -7.49
N ASN A 42 21.18 -0.12 -8.42
CA ASN A 42 20.78 -1.19 -9.33
C ASN A 42 20.13 -2.42 -8.68
N TYR A 43 19.71 -2.37 -7.41
CA TYR A 43 19.06 -3.52 -6.75
C TYR A 43 17.82 -4.03 -7.49
N TYR A 44 17.07 -3.14 -8.14
CA TYR A 44 15.85 -3.48 -8.88
C TYR A 44 16.07 -3.57 -10.40
N LYS A 45 17.33 -3.55 -10.85
CA LYS A 45 17.65 -3.44 -12.28
C LYS A 45 17.25 -4.70 -13.04
N GLU A 46 17.52 -5.87 -12.45
CA GLU A 46 17.19 -7.15 -13.04
C GLU A 46 15.67 -7.31 -13.16
N GLU A 47 14.91 -7.02 -12.10
CA GLU A 47 13.46 -7.10 -12.15
C GLU A 47 12.82 -6.05 -13.06
N ALA A 48 13.41 -4.86 -13.18
CA ALA A 48 12.93 -3.82 -14.09
C ALA A 48 13.25 -4.11 -15.57
N GLU A 49 14.28 -4.91 -15.84
CA GLU A 49 14.70 -5.33 -17.18
C GLU A 49 14.12 -6.71 -17.57
N MET A 50 13.32 -7.33 -16.69
CA MET A 50 12.67 -8.59 -17.03
C MET A 50 11.78 -8.40 -18.27
N PRO A 51 11.81 -9.36 -19.22
CA PRO A 51 10.88 -9.34 -20.33
C PRO A 51 9.45 -9.34 -19.79
N LEU A 52 8.57 -8.60 -20.45
CA LEU A 52 7.14 -8.71 -20.20
C LEU A 52 6.76 -10.19 -20.35
N GLU A 53 5.99 -10.72 -19.40
CA GLU A 53 5.41 -12.05 -19.55
C GLU A 53 4.68 -12.07 -20.90
N GLU A 54 5.03 -13.04 -21.76
CA GLU A 54 4.36 -13.17 -23.04
C GLU A 54 2.86 -13.38 -22.77
N ASP A 55 2.00 -12.58 -23.43
CA ASP A 55 0.56 -12.80 -23.40
C ASP A 55 0.32 -14.25 -23.82
N SER A 56 -0.02 -15.11 -22.85
CA SER A 56 -0.27 -16.50 -23.12
C SER A 56 -1.45 -16.61 -24.09
N ASP A 57 -1.40 -17.53 -25.06
CA ASP A 57 -2.49 -17.74 -26.02
C ASP A 57 -3.84 -18.11 -25.34
N GLU A 58 -3.84 -18.37 -24.03
CA GLU A 58 -5.02 -18.59 -23.18
C GLU A 58 -5.78 -17.28 -22.86
N ASP A 59 -5.14 -16.11 -22.93
CA ASP A 59 -5.77 -14.79 -22.67
C ASP A 59 -6.47 -14.19 -23.90
N LYS A 60 -6.38 -14.85 -25.07
CA LYS A 60 -7.12 -14.45 -26.26
C LYS A 60 -8.59 -14.84 -26.12
N ILE A 61 -9.39 -13.96 -25.51
CA ILE A 61 -10.85 -14.00 -25.61
C ILE A 61 -11.21 -14.02 -27.10
N LYS A 62 -11.63 -15.18 -27.60
CA LYS A 62 -12.12 -15.36 -28.96
C LYS A 62 -13.47 -14.65 -29.09
N PHE A 63 -13.49 -13.56 -29.85
CA PHE A 63 -14.72 -12.91 -30.34
C PHE A 63 -15.34 -13.70 -31.50
#